data_AF-A0A351ZTZ2-F1
#
_entry.id   AF-A0A351ZTZ2-F1
#
_cell.length_a   1.000
_cell.length_b   1.000
_cell.length_c   1.000
_cell.angle_alpha   90.00
_cell.angle_beta   90.00
_cell.angle_gamma   90.00
#
_symmetry.space_group_name_H-M   'P 1'
#
loop_
_entity.id
_entity.type
_entity.pdbx_description
1 polymer ?
#
loop_
_entity_poly.entity_id
_entity_poly.type
_entity_poly.pdbx_seq_one_letter_code
_entity_poly.pdbx_strand_id
1 'polypeptide(L)'
;MRTLLIVGLLLLTSCANVRQMANSLMSLRDMQFRIVRVENMRVVGVDVSRLRSISDVSAMDAIRLADAFRSKRLTTTFTVYLEARNPNDGGGGGKPADLTLKELPWQLYIDGKQTISGAIRKEIAIPGGQTSAPIPIEIEVDLTKVITDRGYDEL
;
A
#
# COMPACT_ATOMS: atom_id res chain seq x y z
N MET A 1 -16.72 34.49 -43.45
CA MET A 1 -15.69 33.47 -43.72
C MET A 1 -14.54 33.47 -42.71
N ARG A 2 -13.88 34.61 -42.40
CA ARG A 2 -12.78 34.67 -41.40
C ARG A 2 -13.17 34.20 -40.00
N THR A 3 -14.38 34.52 -39.52
CA THR A 3 -14.88 34.11 -38.19
C THR A 3 -15.22 32.62 -38.10
N LEU A 4 -15.78 32.01 -39.16
CA LEU A 4 -16.01 30.55 -39.22
C LEU A 4 -14.70 29.75 -39.24
N LEU A 5 -13.66 30.29 -39.89
CA LEU A 5 -12.34 29.65 -39.95
C LEU A 5 -11.68 29.61 -38.56
N ILE A 6 -11.82 30.67 -37.77
CA ILE A 6 -11.26 30.77 -36.41
C ILE A 6 -11.98 29.82 -35.45
N VAL A 7 -13.31 29.71 -35.51
CA VAL A 7 -14.09 28.77 -34.70
C VAL A 7 -13.76 27.31 -35.07
N GLY A 8 -13.59 27.01 -36.36
CA GLY A 8 -13.16 25.67 -36.80
C GLY A 8 -11.77 25.28 -36.29
N LEU A 9 -10.83 26.23 -36.22
CA LEU A 9 -9.47 25.99 -35.75
C LEU A 9 -9.40 25.79 -34.22
N LEU A 10 -10.27 26.47 -33.46
CA LEU A 10 -10.41 26.31 -32.00
C LEU A 10 -11.01 24.95 -31.58
N LEU A 11 -11.88 24.37 -32.41
CA LEU A 11 -12.47 23.06 -32.14
C LEU A 11 -11.47 21.91 -32.36
N LEU A 12 -10.51 22.07 -33.27
CA LEU A 12 -9.48 21.06 -33.55
C LEU A 12 -8.41 20.97 -32.43
N THR A 13 -8.09 22.08 -31.75
CA THR A 13 -7.13 22.08 -30.64
C THR A 13 -7.72 21.58 -29.33
N SER A 14 -9.05 21.67 -29.17
CA SER A 14 -9.76 21.16 -27.99
C SER A 14 -9.67 19.63 -27.86
N CYS A 15 -9.80 18.89 -28.96
CA CYS A 15 -9.76 17.42 -28.92
C CYS A 15 -8.40 16.83 -28.53
N ALA A 16 -7.29 17.49 -28.86
CA ALA A 16 -5.95 17.02 -28.52
C ALA A 16 -5.68 17.11 -27.01
N ASN A 17 -6.06 18.24 -26.40
CA ASN A 17 -5.84 18.48 -24.97
C ASN A 17 -6.73 17.60 -24.09
N VAL A 18 -7.99 17.36 -24.49
CA VAL A 18 -8.92 16.47 -23.74
C VAL A 18 -8.42 15.02 -23.72
N ARG A 19 -7.87 14.54 -24.84
CA ARG A 19 -7.28 13.18 -24.91
C ARG A 19 -6.07 13.04 -24.01
N GLN A 20 -5.22 14.05 -23.94
CA GLN A 20 -4.04 14.04 -23.06
C GLN A 20 -4.42 13.99 -21.58
N MET A 21 -5.45 14.76 -21.16
CA MET A 21 -5.94 14.73 -19.77
C MET A 21 -6.61 13.39 -19.42
N ALA A 22 -7.41 12.82 -20.35
CA ALA A 22 -8.02 11.50 -20.17
C ALA A 22 -6.96 10.40 -20.00
N ASN A 23 -5.90 10.42 -20.82
CA ASN A 23 -4.81 9.45 -20.75
C ASN A 23 -4.03 9.53 -19.42
N SER A 24 -3.77 10.74 -18.90
CA SER A 24 -3.09 10.89 -17.61
C SER A 24 -3.92 10.36 -16.42
N LEU A 25 -5.24 10.56 -16.45
CA LEU A 25 -6.15 10.05 -15.41
C LEU A 25 -6.29 8.52 -15.46
N MET A 26 -6.32 7.94 -16.66
CA MET A 26 -6.33 6.49 -16.85
C MET A 26 -5.02 5.85 -16.35
N SER A 27 -3.88 6.50 -16.55
CA SER A 27 -2.58 5.95 -16.13
C SER A 27 -2.41 5.78 -14.61
N LEU A 28 -3.05 6.61 -13.78
CA LEU A 28 -3.00 6.43 -12.32
C LEU A 28 -3.90 5.28 -11.85
N ARG A 29 -5.06 5.09 -12.49
CA ARG A 29 -5.99 4.01 -12.17
C ARG A 29 -5.38 2.63 -12.50
N ASP A 30 -4.58 2.57 -13.54
CA ASP A 30 -4.02 1.32 -14.06
C ASP A 30 -2.67 0.95 -13.37
N MET A 31 -2.27 1.71 -12.34
CA MET A 31 -1.16 1.38 -11.45
C MET A 31 -1.36 0.00 -10.81
N GLN A 32 -0.31 -0.83 -10.87
CA GLN A 32 -0.34 -2.16 -10.27
C GLN A 32 0.46 -2.17 -8.97
N PHE A 33 -0.12 -2.77 -7.94
CA PHE A 33 0.52 -2.93 -6.64
C PHE A 33 0.65 -4.41 -6.30
N ARG A 34 1.79 -4.80 -5.72
CA ARG A 34 2.03 -6.16 -5.27
C ARG A 34 2.68 -6.16 -3.91
N ILE A 35 2.18 -6.98 -2.99
CA ILE A 35 2.89 -7.26 -1.74
C ILE A 35 4.10 -8.13 -2.08
N VAL A 36 5.28 -7.62 -1.75
CA VAL A 36 6.54 -8.34 -1.96
C VAL A 36 6.86 -9.21 -0.77
N ARG A 37 6.71 -8.64 0.43
CA ARG A 37 7.01 -9.30 1.70
C ARG A 37 6.42 -8.54 2.88
N VAL A 38 6.35 -9.23 4.01
CA VAL A 38 6.03 -8.68 5.32
C VAL A 38 7.21 -9.00 6.23
N GLU A 39 7.73 -8.01 6.94
CA GLU A 39 8.92 -8.15 7.78
C GLU A 39 8.77 -7.43 9.10
N ASN A 40 9.75 -7.64 9.99
CA ASN A 40 9.88 -6.95 11.27
C ASN A 40 8.65 -7.10 12.17
N MET A 41 7.99 -8.27 12.12
CA MET A 41 6.84 -8.52 12.97
C MET A 41 7.30 -8.61 14.43
N ARG A 42 6.78 -7.72 15.27
CA ARG A 42 7.02 -7.70 16.71
C ARG A 42 5.72 -7.67 17.46
N VAL A 43 5.60 -8.46 18.53
CA VAL A 43 4.47 -8.44 19.46
C VAL A 43 5.00 -7.98 20.81
N VAL A 44 4.49 -6.85 21.31
CA VAL A 44 4.99 -6.17 22.53
C VAL A 44 6.52 -6.05 22.58
N GLY A 45 7.12 -5.77 21.42
CA GLY A 45 8.57 -5.63 21.24
C GLY A 45 9.35 -6.94 21.06
N VAL A 46 8.72 -8.11 21.25
CA VAL A 46 9.31 -9.41 20.98
C VAL A 46 9.30 -9.67 19.47
N ASP A 47 10.47 -9.92 18.87
CA ASP A 47 10.60 -10.25 17.45
C ASP A 47 10.13 -11.68 17.18
N VAL A 48 8.89 -11.81 16.72
CA VAL A 48 8.27 -13.10 16.42
C VAL A 48 8.69 -13.64 15.05
N SER A 49 9.31 -12.81 14.20
CA SER A 49 9.78 -13.22 12.87
C SER A 49 10.95 -14.22 12.95
N ARG A 50 11.62 -14.29 14.10
CA ARG A 50 12.75 -15.18 14.36
C ARG A 50 12.35 -16.51 14.99
N LEU A 51 11.14 -16.61 15.51
CA LEU A 51 10.66 -17.79 16.22
C LEU A 51 10.28 -18.87 15.21
N ARG A 52 11.04 -19.95 15.15
CA ARG A 52 10.72 -21.13 14.31
C ARG A 52 9.93 -22.17 15.10
N SER A 53 10.06 -22.14 16.42
CA SER A 53 9.41 -23.01 17.38
C SER A 53 9.15 -22.29 18.70
N ILE A 54 8.21 -22.80 19.49
CA ILE A 54 7.93 -22.27 20.84
C ILE A 54 9.17 -22.37 21.75
N SER A 55 10.06 -23.36 21.51
CA SER A 55 11.32 -23.51 22.23
C SER A 55 12.36 -22.41 21.93
N ASP A 56 12.19 -21.63 20.86
CA ASP A 56 13.09 -20.52 20.53
C ASP A 56 12.77 -19.24 21.33
N VAL A 57 11.65 -19.25 22.07
CA VAL A 57 11.22 -18.11 22.89
C VAL A 57 12.04 -18.07 24.18
N SER A 58 12.74 -16.97 24.41
CA SER A 58 13.43 -16.77 25.69
C SER A 58 12.43 -16.71 26.85
N ALA A 59 12.83 -17.14 28.05
CA ALA A 59 11.96 -17.06 29.23
C ALA A 59 11.43 -15.64 29.49
N MET A 60 12.24 -14.61 29.19
CA MET A 60 11.83 -13.21 29.32
C MET A 60 10.77 -12.82 28.29
N ASP A 61 10.93 -13.24 27.03
CA ASP A 61 9.95 -12.98 25.98
C ASP A 61 8.63 -13.71 26.25
N ALA A 62 8.70 -14.94 26.77
CA ALA A 62 7.53 -15.69 27.20
C ALA A 62 6.74 -14.96 28.29
N ILE A 63 7.43 -14.41 29.31
CA ILE A 63 6.79 -13.60 30.36
C ILE A 63 6.13 -12.35 29.77
N ARG A 64 6.82 -11.62 28.88
CA ARG A 64 6.28 -10.42 28.23
C ARG A 64 5.03 -10.72 27.42
N LEU A 65 5.07 -11.78 26.62
CA LEU A 65 3.91 -12.22 25.83
C LEU A 65 2.75 -12.65 26.72
N ALA A 66 3.01 -13.38 27.80
CA ALA A 66 1.99 -13.82 28.76
C ALA A 66 1.33 -12.64 29.47
N ASP A 67 2.11 -11.66 29.93
CA ASP A 67 1.57 -10.45 30.57
C ASP A 67 0.78 -9.58 29.59
N ALA A 68 1.26 -9.43 28.35
CA ALA A 68 0.57 -8.73 27.28
C ALA A 68 -0.79 -9.37 26.95
N PHE A 69 -0.81 -10.71 26.89
CA PHE A 69 -2.04 -11.47 26.70
C PHE A 69 -3.02 -11.27 27.87
N ARG A 70 -2.55 -11.43 29.12
CA ARG A 70 -3.38 -11.25 30.33
C ARG A 70 -3.92 -9.83 30.46
N SER A 71 -3.11 -8.82 30.11
CA SER A 71 -3.50 -7.41 30.16
C SER A 71 -4.35 -6.97 28.96
N LYS A 72 -4.68 -7.88 28.04
CA LYS A 72 -5.44 -7.62 26.81
C LYS A 72 -4.83 -6.49 25.98
N ARG A 73 -3.50 -6.49 25.83
CA ARG A 73 -2.76 -5.52 25.02
C ARG A 73 -1.68 -6.23 24.22
N LEU A 74 -2.01 -6.64 23.00
CA LEU A 74 -1.10 -7.32 22.08
C LEU A 74 -0.73 -6.36 20.94
N THR A 75 -0.10 -5.24 21.30
CA THR A 75 0.44 -4.30 20.32
C THR A 75 1.43 -5.03 19.43
N THR A 76 1.11 -5.08 18.16
CA THR A 76 1.84 -5.79 17.13
C THR A 76 2.24 -4.80 16.06
N THR A 77 3.52 -4.77 15.73
CA THR A 77 4.06 -3.94 14.65
C THR A 77 4.67 -4.81 13.56
N PHE A 78 4.55 -4.38 12.32
CA PHE A 78 5.19 -5.02 11.17
C PHE A 78 5.27 -4.04 9.99
N THR A 79 6.09 -4.36 9.00
CA THR A 79 6.22 -3.57 7.77
C THR A 79 5.78 -4.39 6.57
N VAL A 80 4.84 -3.85 5.79
CA VAL A 80 4.44 -4.42 4.49
C VAL A 80 5.22 -3.70 3.40
N TYR A 81 5.98 -4.43 2.60
CA TYR A 81 6.66 -3.87 1.44
C TYR A 81 5.82 -4.11 0.19
N LEU A 82 5.30 -3.03 -0.37
CA LEU A 82 4.64 -3.05 -1.68
C LEU A 82 5.62 -2.69 -2.78
N GLU A 83 5.40 -3.25 -3.97
CA GLU A 83 5.95 -2.74 -5.21
C GLU A 83 4.83 -2.08 -6.00
N ALA A 84 5.10 -0.88 -6.50
CA ALA A 84 4.22 -0.12 -7.37
C ALA A 84 4.81 -0.03 -8.77
N ARG A 85 4.05 -0.46 -9.78
CA ARG A 85 4.46 -0.45 -11.20
C ARG A 85 3.66 0.60 -11.97
N ASN A 86 4.39 1.45 -12.67
CA ASN A 86 3.85 2.49 -13.53
C ASN A 86 3.43 1.92 -14.89
N PRO A 87 2.16 2.08 -15.32
CA PRO A 87 1.72 1.60 -16.63
C PRO A 87 2.21 2.48 -17.80
N ASN A 88 2.75 3.68 -17.54
CA ASN A 88 3.34 4.57 -18.56
C ASN A 88 4.76 4.11 -18.94
N ASP A 89 4.87 2.89 -19.47
CA ASP A 89 6.13 2.24 -19.81
C ASP A 89 6.68 2.58 -21.21
N GLY A 90 5.95 3.42 -21.97
CA GLY A 90 6.27 3.72 -23.37
C GLY A 90 5.71 2.71 -24.37
N GLY A 91 4.89 1.75 -23.92
CA GLY A 91 4.13 0.85 -24.79
C GLY A 91 3.26 1.62 -25.79
N GLY A 92 3.19 1.11 -27.04
CA GLY A 92 2.40 1.74 -28.11
C GLY A 92 3.09 2.93 -28.82
N GLY A 93 4.40 3.11 -28.64
CA GLY A 93 5.19 4.15 -29.34
C GLY A 93 5.31 5.48 -28.60
N GLY A 94 4.86 5.53 -27.33
CA GLY A 94 5.04 6.69 -26.44
C GLY A 94 6.41 6.70 -25.75
N LYS A 95 6.77 7.83 -25.15
CA LYS A 95 7.91 7.89 -24.22
C LYS A 95 7.47 7.45 -22.82
N PRO A 96 8.30 6.72 -22.06
CA PRO A 96 8.04 6.46 -20.65
C PRO A 96 7.83 7.78 -19.90
N ALA A 97 6.91 7.78 -18.94
CA ALA A 97 6.60 8.96 -18.14
C ALA A 97 6.45 8.60 -16.66
N ASP A 98 7.16 9.32 -15.80
CA ASP A 98 7.10 9.11 -14.36
C ASP A 98 5.75 9.55 -13.78
N LEU A 99 5.33 8.88 -12.72
CA LEU A 99 4.17 9.25 -11.93
C LEU A 99 4.61 9.62 -10.52
N THR A 100 3.89 10.54 -9.87
CA THR A 100 4.13 10.89 -8.47
C THR A 100 2.92 10.49 -7.65
N LEU A 101 3.12 9.52 -6.76
CA LEU A 101 2.13 9.13 -5.75
C LEU A 101 2.20 10.10 -4.58
N LYS A 102 1.18 10.94 -4.42
CA LYS A 102 1.13 11.94 -3.33
C LYS A 102 0.63 11.35 -2.02
N GLU A 103 -0.38 10.51 -2.11
CA GLU A 103 -0.99 9.85 -0.97
C GLU A 103 -1.39 8.42 -1.34
N LEU A 104 -1.14 7.49 -0.41
CA LEU A 104 -1.58 6.10 -0.50
C LEU A 104 -2.42 5.76 0.73
N PRO A 105 -3.75 5.90 0.68
CA PRO A 105 -4.62 5.38 1.71
C PRO A 105 -4.59 3.85 1.70
N TRP A 106 -4.65 3.24 2.87
CA TRP A 106 -4.63 1.79 3.04
C TRP A 106 -5.56 1.36 4.17
N GLN A 107 -6.03 0.12 4.05
CA GLN A 107 -6.86 -0.54 5.05
C GLN A 107 -6.28 -1.94 5.29
N LEU A 108 -6.10 -2.29 6.55
CA LEU A 108 -5.71 -3.63 6.94
C LEU A 108 -6.97 -4.44 7.20
N TYR A 109 -7.12 -5.54 6.48
CA TYR A 109 -8.13 -6.55 6.75
C TYR A 109 -7.45 -7.78 7.33
N ILE A 110 -8.00 -8.31 8.42
CA ILE A 110 -7.60 -9.61 8.96
C ILE A 110 -8.86 -10.48 8.94
N ASP A 111 -8.81 -11.54 8.14
CA ASP A 111 -9.90 -12.47 7.81
C ASP A 111 -11.19 -11.73 7.40
N GLY A 112 -11.06 -10.85 6.41
CA GLY A 112 -12.20 -10.15 5.82
C GLY A 112 -12.78 -9.01 6.67
N LYS A 113 -12.34 -8.82 7.92
CA LYS A 113 -12.73 -7.68 8.75
C LYS A 113 -11.70 -6.57 8.70
N GLN A 114 -12.15 -5.34 8.47
CA GLN A 114 -11.29 -4.16 8.56
C GLN A 114 -10.84 -3.98 10.02
N THR A 115 -9.54 -4.00 10.26
CA THR A 115 -8.93 -3.87 11.58
C THR A 115 -8.52 -2.43 11.86
N ILE A 116 -7.76 -1.83 10.94
CA ILE A 116 -7.27 -0.45 11.02
C ILE A 116 -7.12 0.12 9.61
N SER A 117 -6.96 1.42 9.51
CA SER A 117 -6.70 2.13 8.25
C SER A 117 -5.72 3.27 8.48
N GLY A 118 -4.99 3.66 7.45
CA GLY A 118 -4.07 4.77 7.48
C GLY A 118 -3.79 5.33 6.09
N ALA A 119 -2.83 6.23 5.98
CA ALA A 119 -2.37 6.75 4.71
C ALA A 119 -0.88 7.12 4.76
N ILE A 120 -0.15 6.83 3.69
CA ILE A 120 1.19 7.38 3.47
C ILE A 120 1.03 8.70 2.74
N ARG A 121 1.51 9.81 3.32
CA ARG A 121 1.41 11.17 2.75
C ARG A 121 2.75 11.72 2.26
N LYS A 122 3.69 10.82 1.99
CA LYS A 122 4.99 11.17 1.43
C LYS A 122 4.90 11.03 -0.09
N GLU A 123 5.38 12.02 -0.82
CA GLU A 123 5.48 11.93 -2.27
C GLU A 123 6.49 10.84 -2.66
N ILE A 124 6.05 9.90 -3.49
CA ILE A 124 6.87 8.79 -4.00
C ILE A 124 6.85 8.87 -5.52
N ALA A 125 8.03 9.04 -6.11
CA ALA A 125 8.19 8.96 -7.55
C ALA A 125 8.16 7.48 -7.99
N ILE A 126 7.27 7.17 -8.92
CA ILE A 126 7.16 5.87 -9.57
C ILE A 126 7.70 6.04 -11.00
N PRO A 127 8.92 5.57 -11.28
CA PRO A 127 9.54 5.76 -12.57
C PRO A 127 8.70 5.13 -13.68
N GLY A 128 8.66 5.77 -14.84
CA GLY A 128 8.12 5.17 -16.06
C GLY A 128 9.06 4.06 -16.58
N GLY A 129 8.49 3.11 -17.32
CA GLY A 129 9.21 1.98 -17.90
C GLY A 129 8.90 0.65 -17.21
N GLN A 130 9.78 -0.34 -17.38
CA GLN A 130 9.62 -1.68 -16.78
C GLN A 130 10.19 -1.80 -15.36
N THR A 131 10.16 -0.72 -14.58
CA THR A 131 10.69 -0.66 -13.23
C THR A 131 9.58 -0.45 -12.20
N SER A 132 9.77 -0.99 -11.00
CA SER A 132 8.86 -0.83 -9.87
C SER A 132 9.51 0.01 -8.77
N ALA A 133 8.71 0.77 -8.04
CA ALA A 133 9.16 1.50 -6.85
C ALA A 133 8.72 0.77 -5.56
N PRO A 134 9.60 0.60 -4.56
CA PRO A 134 9.23 0.02 -3.28
C PRO A 134 8.50 1.04 -2.40
N ILE A 135 7.43 0.60 -1.73
CA ILE A 135 6.64 1.40 -0.79
C ILE A 135 6.54 0.62 0.53
N PRO A 136 7.32 0.99 1.56
CA PRO A 136 7.18 0.42 2.89
C PRO A 136 5.98 1.03 3.63
N ILE A 137 5.10 0.18 4.16
CA ILE A 137 3.97 0.56 5.01
C ILE A 137 4.24 0.02 6.41
N GLU A 138 4.51 0.91 7.35
CA GLU A 138 4.62 0.57 8.76
C GLU A 138 3.22 0.48 9.38
N ILE A 139 2.97 -0.64 10.05
CA ILE A 139 1.68 -0.97 10.63
C ILE A 139 1.86 -1.23 12.12
N GLU A 140 0.95 -0.65 12.92
CA GLU A 140 0.80 -0.92 14.34
C GLU A 140 -0.68 -1.26 14.63
N VAL A 141 -0.93 -2.40 15.25
CA VAL A 141 -2.26 -2.91 15.54
C VAL A 141 -2.30 -3.63 16.88
N ASP A 142 -3.40 -3.53 17.62
CA ASP A 142 -3.62 -4.37 18.81
C ASP A 142 -4.38 -5.63 18.42
N LEU A 143 -3.69 -6.77 18.42
CA LEU A 143 -4.28 -8.05 18.00
C LEU A 143 -5.36 -8.57 18.96
N THR A 144 -5.43 -8.08 20.19
CA THR A 144 -6.51 -8.52 21.10
C THR A 144 -7.89 -8.16 20.58
N LYS A 145 -8.02 -7.02 19.90
CA LYS A 145 -9.27 -6.61 19.24
C LYS A 145 -9.65 -7.56 18.11
N VAL A 146 -8.64 -8.09 17.41
CA VAL A 146 -8.82 -9.03 16.30
C VAL A 146 -9.24 -10.40 16.82
N ILE A 147 -8.60 -10.89 17.89
CA ILE A 147 -8.84 -12.22 18.47
C ILE A 147 -10.16 -12.27 19.24
N THR A 148 -10.45 -11.25 20.06
CA THR A 148 -11.66 -11.23 20.89
C THR A 148 -12.94 -11.19 20.04
N ASP A 149 -12.88 -10.57 18.87
CA ASP A 149 -13.99 -10.51 17.92
C ASP A 149 -14.30 -11.86 17.24
N ARG A 150 -13.41 -12.86 17.34
CA ARG A 150 -13.60 -14.19 16.75
C ARG A 150 -14.15 -15.25 17.71
N GLY A 151 -14.12 -14.99 19.02
CA GLY A 151 -14.32 -16.05 20.01
C GLY A 151 -13.16 -17.05 20.01
N TYR A 152 -12.91 -17.69 21.15
CA TYR A 152 -11.80 -18.63 21.32
C TYR A 152 -11.99 -19.98 20.58
N ASP A 153 -13.14 -20.19 19.93
CA ASP A 153 -13.58 -21.50 19.43
C ASP A 153 -13.08 -21.83 18.01
N GLU A 154 -12.41 -20.91 17.31
CA GLU A 154 -11.94 -21.08 15.92
C GLU A 154 -10.40 -21.10 15.76
N LEU A 155 -9.63 -21.26 16.85
CA LEU A 155 -8.16 -21.39 16.83
C LEU A 155 -7.70 -22.84 16.97
#